data_AF-A0A085MIB2-F1
#
_entry.id   AF-A0A085MIB2-F1
#
_cell.length_a   1.000
_cell.length_b   1.000
_cell.length_c   1.000
_cell.angle_alpha   90.00
_cell.angle_beta   90.00
_cell.angle_gamma   90.00
#
_symmetry.space_group_name_H-M   'P 1'
#
loop_
_entity.id
_entity.type
_entity.pdbx_description
1 polymer ?
#
loop_
_entity_poly.entity_id
_entity_poly.type
_entity_poly.pdbx_seq_one_letter_code
_entity_poly.pdbx_strand_id
1 'polypeptide(L)'
;MDAEKRSRSVDRKPWQSLCYVKPSVVADKVKNVQLRKTATKGVVRLFNAVKDRQVSMERSMKEAGTMAKQDKVIRSADNKAFYNQLYPSDHASSTGKEVKSEPEELSSKWEVLRDNFLISPKLKSFRDWDKNELL
;
A
#
# COMPACT_ATOMS: atom_id res chain seq x y z
N MET A 1 0.89 31.57 -43.99
CA MET A 1 0.58 30.60 -42.93
C MET A 1 1.46 29.38 -43.21
N ASP A 2 2.20 28.84 -42.22
CA ASP A 2 2.90 27.51 -42.24
C ASP A 2 4.34 27.46 -41.65
N ALA A 3 4.82 28.51 -40.97
CA ALA A 3 6.14 28.46 -40.31
C ALA A 3 6.10 28.19 -38.78
N GLU A 4 5.00 28.50 -38.10
CA GLU A 4 4.93 28.45 -36.62
C GLU A 4 4.56 27.08 -36.03
N LYS A 5 4.16 26.10 -36.85
CA LYS A 5 3.64 24.81 -36.36
C LYS A 5 4.71 23.73 -36.10
N ARG A 6 6.01 24.04 -36.22
CA ARG A 6 7.10 23.03 -36.17
C ARG A 6 8.11 23.16 -35.02
N SER A 7 7.92 24.02 -34.03
CA SER A 7 8.88 24.16 -32.90
C SER A 7 8.38 23.65 -31.55
N ARG A 8 7.35 22.79 -31.51
CA ARG A 8 7.13 21.93 -30.34
C ARG A 8 7.94 20.65 -30.47
N SER A 9 9.26 20.82 -30.61
CA SER A 9 10.18 19.76 -30.22
C SER A 9 10.00 19.60 -28.73
N VAL A 10 9.09 18.70 -28.32
CA VAL A 10 9.02 18.27 -26.93
C VAL A 10 10.41 17.79 -26.60
N ASP A 11 11.16 18.58 -25.82
CA ASP A 11 12.49 18.21 -25.35
C ASP A 11 12.32 16.87 -24.64
N ARG A 12 12.62 15.79 -25.36
CA ARG A 12 12.65 14.45 -24.80
C ARG A 12 13.91 14.39 -23.97
N LYS A 13 13.78 14.95 -22.76
CA LYS A 13 14.75 14.88 -21.69
C LYS A 13 15.33 13.46 -21.68
N PRO A 14 16.67 13.29 -21.75
CA PRO A 14 17.27 11.98 -21.86
C PRO A 14 16.83 11.14 -20.67
N TRP A 15 16.58 9.85 -20.89
CA TRP A 15 16.03 8.92 -19.90
C TRP A 15 16.77 8.94 -18.55
N GLN A 16 18.05 9.32 -18.56
CA GLN A 16 18.90 9.54 -17.39
C GLN A 16 18.40 10.67 -16.46
N SER A 17 17.80 11.73 -17.01
CA SER A 17 17.24 12.87 -16.25
C SER A 17 15.90 12.57 -15.57
N LEU A 18 15.31 11.40 -15.87
CA LEU A 18 14.08 10.90 -15.27
C LEU A 18 14.34 9.84 -14.17
N CYS A 19 15.61 9.69 -13.74
CA CYS A 19 16.05 8.68 -12.77
C CYS A 19 15.79 7.23 -13.21
N TYR A 20 15.55 6.97 -14.49
CA TYR A 20 15.39 5.61 -15.00
C TYR A 20 16.76 4.96 -15.25
N VAL A 21 17.13 4.02 -14.39
CA VAL A 21 18.32 3.18 -14.55
C VAL A 21 17.90 1.83 -15.10
N LYS A 22 18.54 1.38 -16.19
CA LYS A 22 18.28 0.05 -16.77
C LYS A 22 18.72 -1.03 -15.76
N PRO A 23 17.82 -1.92 -15.31
CA PRO A 23 18.20 -2.98 -14.38
C PRO A 23 19.29 -3.86 -14.99
N SER A 24 20.32 -4.18 -14.21
CA SER A 24 21.43 -5.02 -14.66
C SER A 24 21.51 -6.28 -13.82
N VAL A 25 21.49 -7.43 -14.49
CA VAL A 25 21.51 -8.74 -13.82
C VAL A 25 22.78 -8.93 -12.97
N VAL A 26 23.91 -8.38 -13.41
CA VAL A 26 25.19 -8.49 -12.71
C VAL A 26 25.27 -7.50 -11.54
N ALA A 27 24.92 -6.23 -11.77
CA ALA A 27 25.04 -5.18 -10.76
C ALA A 27 24.02 -5.35 -9.62
N ASP A 28 22.79 -5.77 -9.94
CA ASP A 28 21.72 -5.91 -8.96
C ASP A 28 21.62 -7.33 -8.37
N LYS A 29 22.55 -8.24 -8.72
CA LYS A 29 22.52 -9.65 -8.29
C LYS A 29 22.35 -9.78 -6.78
N VAL A 30 23.12 -9.03 -6.00
CA VAL A 30 23.09 -9.08 -4.52
C VAL A 30 21.75 -8.58 -3.98
N LYS A 31 21.25 -7.45 -4.50
CA LYS A 31 19.94 -6.89 -4.11
C LYS A 31 18.81 -7.86 -4.44
N ASN A 32 18.82 -8.44 -5.64
CA ASN A 32 17.83 -9.44 -6.06
C ASN A 32 17.84 -10.68 -5.16
N VAL A 33 19.02 -11.15 -4.73
CA VAL A 33 19.12 -12.26 -3.76
C VAL A 33 18.51 -11.87 -2.41
N GLN A 34 18.77 -10.66 -1.91
CA GLN A 34 18.18 -10.18 -0.65
C GLN A 34 16.66 -10.02 -0.75
N LEU A 35 16.15 -9.48 -1.85
CA LEU A 35 14.71 -9.34 -2.11
C LEU A 35 14.04 -10.72 -2.16
N ARG A 36 14.63 -11.67 -2.88
CA ARG A 36 14.14 -13.06 -2.90
C ARG A 36 14.11 -13.67 -1.51
N LYS A 37 15.19 -13.53 -0.73
CA LYS A 37 15.24 -14.00 0.66
C LYS A 37 14.17 -13.35 1.54
N THR A 38 13.89 -12.07 1.36
CA THR A 38 12.88 -11.35 2.13
C THR A 38 11.47 -11.82 1.76
N ALA A 39 11.20 -11.98 0.46
CA ALA A 39 9.94 -12.52 -0.04
C ALA A 39 9.71 -13.95 0.45
N THR A 40 10.71 -14.84 0.36
CA THR A 40 10.56 -16.21 0.85
C THR A 40 10.39 -16.28 2.36
N LYS A 41 11.13 -15.48 3.13
CA LYS A 41 10.93 -15.36 4.59
C LYS A 41 9.50 -14.94 4.92
N GLY A 42 8.96 -13.94 4.24
CA GLY A 42 7.58 -13.49 4.45
C GLY A 42 6.55 -14.57 4.14
N VAL A 43 6.71 -15.26 3.01
CA VAL A 43 5.81 -16.35 2.60
C VAL A 43 5.86 -17.54 3.57
N VAL A 44 7.07 -17.98 3.94
CA VAL A 44 7.25 -19.09 4.90
C VAL A 44 6.65 -18.73 6.25
N ARG A 45 6.85 -17.50 6.70
CA ARG A 45 6.27 -17.00 7.94
C ARG A 45 4.74 -17.06 7.91
N LEU A 46 4.13 -16.60 6.83
CA LEU A 46 2.67 -16.63 6.67
C LEU A 46 2.15 -18.06 6.72
N PHE A 47 2.73 -18.98 5.95
CA PHE A 47 2.29 -20.37 5.93
C PHE A 47 2.44 -21.08 7.28
N ASN A 48 3.55 -20.81 7.99
CA ASN A 48 3.73 -21.37 9.32
C ASN A 48 2.67 -20.85 10.30
N ALA A 49 2.42 -19.53 10.32
CA ALA A 49 1.39 -18.95 11.17
C ALA A 49 -0.03 -19.45 10.83
N VAL A 50 -0.34 -19.59 9.53
CA VAL A 50 -1.62 -20.13 9.07
C VAL A 50 -1.77 -21.59 9.52
N LYS A 51 -0.73 -22.40 9.37
CA LYS A 51 -0.71 -23.80 9.82
C LYS A 51 -0.97 -23.88 11.32
N ASP A 52 -0.25 -23.10 12.12
CA ASP A 52 -0.41 -23.08 13.58
C ASP A 52 -1.83 -22.69 14.00
N ARG A 53 -2.41 -21.67 13.35
CA ARG A 53 -3.79 -21.24 13.59
C ARG A 53 -4.80 -22.33 13.23
N GLN A 54 -4.65 -22.96 12.07
CA GLN A 54 -5.54 -24.03 11.63
C GLN A 54 -5.51 -25.21 12.61
N VAL A 55 -4.32 -25.63 13.03
CA VAL A 55 -4.15 -26.73 13.98
C VAL A 55 -4.73 -26.36 15.36
N SER A 56 -4.49 -25.14 15.85
CA SER A 56 -5.07 -24.66 17.11
C SER A 56 -6.60 -24.60 17.04
N MET A 57 -7.15 -24.10 15.93
CA MET A 57 -8.59 -24.02 15.70
C MET A 57 -9.22 -25.42 15.65
N GLU A 58 -8.59 -26.36 14.94
CA GLU A 58 -9.05 -27.75 14.87
C GLU A 58 -9.09 -28.40 16.26
N ARG A 59 -8.06 -28.18 17.10
CA ARG A 59 -8.06 -28.66 18.50
C ARG A 59 -9.21 -28.06 19.30
N SER A 60 -9.40 -26.74 19.23
CA SER A 60 -10.49 -26.06 19.95
C SER A 60 -11.88 -26.50 19.47
N MET A 61 -12.04 -26.82 18.19
CA MET A 61 -13.28 -27.37 17.62
C MET A 61 -13.57 -28.78 18.12
N LYS A 62 -12.53 -29.62 18.25
CA LYS A 62 -12.65 -30.98 18.82
C LYS A 62 -13.02 -30.93 20.30
N GLU A 63 -12.45 -30.00 21.06
CA GLU A 63 -12.76 -29.80 22.48
C GLU A 63 -14.17 -29.25 22.72
N ALA A 64 -14.64 -28.35 21.85
CA ALA A 64 -15.95 -27.72 21.97
C ALA A 64 -17.11 -28.74 21.91
N GLY A 65 -16.93 -29.86 21.18
CA GLY A 65 -17.82 -31.03 21.10
C GLY A 65 -19.22 -30.79 20.49
N THR A 66 -19.80 -29.61 20.65
CA THR A 66 -21.15 -29.23 20.20
C THR A 66 -21.07 -28.18 19.10
N MET A 67 -21.91 -28.28 18.06
CA MET A 67 -21.92 -27.35 16.93
C MET A 67 -22.05 -25.87 17.35
N ALA A 68 -22.93 -25.55 18.29
CA ALA A 68 -23.10 -24.17 18.78
C ALA A 68 -21.83 -23.59 19.44
N LYS A 69 -21.04 -24.44 20.09
CA LYS A 69 -19.76 -24.02 20.70
C LYS A 69 -18.67 -23.88 19.65
N GLN A 70 -18.67 -24.71 18.61
CA GLN A 70 -17.77 -24.58 17.46
C GLN A 70 -18.03 -23.27 16.71
N ASP A 71 -19.29 -22.90 16.47
CA ASP A 71 -19.63 -21.60 15.85
C ASP A 71 -19.13 -20.42 16.68
N LYS A 72 -19.19 -20.53 18.01
CA LYS A 72 -18.65 -19.51 18.92
C LYS A 72 -17.14 -19.38 18.79
N VAL A 73 -16.41 -20.50 18.68
CA VAL A 73 -14.95 -20.53 18.47
C VAL A 73 -14.57 -19.86 17.14
N ILE A 74 -15.31 -20.14 16.06
CA ILE A 74 -15.09 -19.51 14.76
C ILE A 74 -15.32 -18.00 14.85
N ARG A 75 -16.41 -17.58 15.48
CA ARG A 75 -16.76 -16.16 15.65
C ARG A 75 -15.81 -15.40 16.56
N SER A 76 -15.24 -16.06 17.57
CA SER A 76 -14.26 -15.47 18.48
C SER A 76 -12.84 -15.46 17.93
N ALA A 77 -12.61 -15.98 16.72
CA ALA A 77 -11.28 -16.05 16.15
C ALA A 77 -10.73 -14.64 15.89
N ASP A 78 -9.87 -14.17 16.80
CA ASP A 78 -9.32 -12.82 16.76
C ASP A 78 -8.24 -12.71 15.68
N ASN A 79 -8.50 -11.86 14.69
CA ASN A 79 -7.52 -11.56 13.64
C ASN A 79 -6.30 -10.81 14.22
N LYS A 80 -6.46 -10.06 15.32
CA LYS A 80 -5.38 -9.31 15.96
C LYS A 80 -4.30 -10.22 16.54
N ALA A 81 -4.69 -11.33 17.16
CA ALA A 81 -3.75 -12.34 17.66
C ALA A 81 -2.91 -12.95 16.54
N PHE A 82 -3.53 -13.22 15.38
CA PHE A 82 -2.83 -13.71 14.19
C PHE A 82 -1.86 -12.68 13.61
N TYR A 83 -2.26 -11.40 13.53
CA TYR A 83 -1.37 -10.33 13.08
C TYR A 83 -0.16 -10.13 14.01
N ASN A 84 -0.31 -10.26 15.32
CA ASN A 84 0.81 -10.16 16.27
C ASN A 84 1.84 -11.29 16.07
N GLN A 85 1.41 -12.49 15.66
CA GLN A 85 2.32 -13.59 15.32
C GLN A 85 3.06 -13.33 13.99
N LEU A 86 2.42 -12.65 13.03
CA LEU A 86 3.00 -12.25 11.75
C LEU A 86 3.94 -11.02 11.84
N TYR A 87 3.72 -10.16 12.82
CA TYR A 87 4.50 -8.94 13.04
C TYR A 87 4.85 -8.85 14.53
N PRO A 88 5.99 -9.43 14.97
CA PRO A 88 6.49 -9.26 16.31
C PRO A 88 6.78 -7.78 16.48
N SER A 89 6.43 -7.26 17.64
CA SER A 89 6.57 -5.84 18.02
C SER A 89 7.96 -5.25 17.69
N ASP A 90 9.00 -6.06 17.56
CA ASP A 90 10.34 -5.62 17.18
C ASP A 90 10.40 -4.89 15.83
N HIS A 91 9.49 -5.20 14.89
CA HIS A 91 9.37 -4.48 13.60
C HIS A 91 8.44 -3.26 13.65
N ALA A 92 7.63 -3.09 14.72
CA ALA A 92 6.76 -1.93 14.88
C ALA A 92 7.55 -0.64 15.16
N SER A 93 8.80 -0.76 15.63
CA SER A 93 9.67 0.39 15.91
C SER A 93 10.27 1.08 14.68
N SER A 94 10.21 0.47 13.49
CA SER A 94 10.79 1.06 12.26
C SER A 94 9.78 1.84 11.40
N THR A 95 8.48 1.66 11.63
CA THR A 95 7.39 2.42 10.98
C THR A 95 6.59 3.28 11.96
N GLY A 96 6.88 3.19 13.27
CA GLY A 96 6.32 4.04 14.32
C GLY A 96 7.04 5.36 14.53
N LYS A 97 7.48 6.05 13.46
CA LYS A 97 7.61 7.51 13.57
C LYS A 97 6.18 8.03 13.60
N GLU A 98 5.65 8.17 14.81
CA GLU A 98 4.65 9.16 15.12
C GLU A 98 5.20 10.51 14.61
N VAL A 99 4.84 10.84 13.37
CA VAL A 99 5.03 12.17 12.82
C VAL A 99 4.10 13.04 13.65
N LYS A 100 4.63 13.58 14.75
CA LYS A 100 4.07 14.74 15.42
C LYS A 100 3.79 15.74 14.32
N SER A 101 2.51 15.91 14.00
CA SER A 101 2.02 16.78 12.95
C SER A 101 2.37 18.22 13.32
N GLU A 102 3.53 18.69 12.88
CA GLU A 102 3.73 20.11 12.63
C GLU A 102 2.94 20.47 11.36
N PRO A 103 1.94 21.35 11.45
CA PRO A 103 0.98 21.55 10.37
C PRO A 103 1.51 22.41 9.20
N GLU A 104 2.75 22.92 9.27
CA GLU A 104 3.20 23.99 8.36
C GLU A 104 4.06 23.53 7.18
N GLU A 105 4.78 22.39 7.26
CA GLU A 105 5.71 21.98 6.18
C GLU A 105 5.13 21.02 5.14
N LEU A 106 4.00 20.37 5.42
CA LEU A 106 3.34 19.48 4.45
C LEU A 106 2.61 20.25 3.32
N SER A 107 2.71 21.58 3.33
CA SER A 107 1.95 22.42 2.43
C SER A 107 2.38 22.35 0.97
N SER A 108 3.56 21.85 0.64
CA SER A 108 4.06 21.97 -0.74
C SER A 108 4.15 20.66 -1.52
N LYS A 109 4.15 19.50 -0.86
CA LYS A 109 4.40 18.22 -1.57
C LYS A 109 3.14 17.38 -1.84
N TRP A 110 2.08 17.57 -1.05
CA TRP A 110 0.87 16.73 -1.11
C TRP A 110 -0.44 17.53 -1.14
N GLU A 111 -0.41 18.75 -1.69
CA GLU A 111 -1.61 19.60 -1.76
C GLU A 111 -2.81 18.92 -2.45
N VAL A 112 -2.55 18.03 -3.41
CA VAL A 112 -3.57 17.28 -4.17
C VAL A 112 -4.33 16.26 -3.31
N LEU A 113 -3.74 15.82 -2.19
CA LEU A 113 -4.33 14.84 -1.28
C LEU A 113 -5.08 15.46 -0.11
N ARG A 114 -5.17 16.79 -0.02
CA ARG A 114 -5.93 17.44 1.04
C ARG A 114 -7.43 17.23 0.81
N ASP A 115 -8.16 16.97 1.89
CA ASP A 115 -9.64 16.87 1.88
C ASP A 115 -10.31 18.12 1.27
N ASN A 116 -9.64 19.27 1.36
CA ASN A 116 -10.13 20.57 0.93
C ASN A 116 -9.76 20.89 -0.55
N PHE A 117 -9.01 20.02 -1.23
CA PHE A 117 -8.49 20.27 -2.57
C PHE A 117 -9.61 20.42 -3.62
N LEU A 118 -10.62 19.56 -3.57
CA LEU A 118 -11.75 19.56 -4.51
C LEU A 118 -12.76 20.69 -4.23
N ILE A 119 -12.76 21.22 -3.01
CA ILE A 119 -13.65 22.30 -2.56
C ILE A 119 -12.98 23.68 -2.75
N SER A 120 -11.71 23.71 -3.12
CA SER A 120 -10.96 24.96 -3.31
C SER A 120 -11.59 25.79 -4.44
N PRO A 121 -11.73 27.13 -4.27
CA PRO A 121 -12.33 28.02 -5.28
C PRO A 121 -11.71 27.90 -6.67
N LYS A 122 -10.43 27.52 -6.75
CA LYS A 122 -9.70 27.28 -8.00
C LYS A 122 -10.19 26.05 -8.80
N LEU A 123 -10.77 25.04 -8.14
CA LEU A 123 -11.31 23.83 -8.77
C LEU A 123 -12.85 23.87 -8.97
N LYS A 124 -13.59 24.74 -8.27
CA LYS A 124 -15.04 24.90 -8.50
C LYS A 124 -15.41 25.46 -9.89
N SER A 125 -14.42 25.81 -10.70
CA SER A 125 -14.58 26.19 -12.12
C SER A 125 -14.58 25.00 -13.09
N PHE A 126 -14.43 23.76 -12.61
CA PHE A 126 -14.54 22.60 -13.50
C PHE A 126 -15.98 22.50 -14.02
N ARG A 127 -16.10 22.65 -15.34
CA ARG A 127 -17.34 22.62 -16.10
C ARG A 127 -18.13 21.35 -15.76
N ASP A 128 -19.30 21.52 -15.14
CA ASP A 128 -20.29 20.46 -14.98
C ASP A 128 -20.57 19.85 -16.36
N TRP A 129 -20.12 18.63 -16.59
CA TRP A 129 -20.32 17.89 -17.84
C TRP A 129 -21.64 17.11 -17.84
N ASP A 130 -22.45 17.28 -16.79
CA ASP A 130 -23.77 16.66 -16.59
C ASP A 130 -24.86 17.72 -16.39
N LYS A 131 -24.80 18.79 -17.20
CA LYS A 131 -25.96 19.66 -17.42
C LYS A 131 -26.65 19.15 -18.67
N ASN A 132 -27.60 18.26 -18.46
CA ASN A 132 -28.64 18.00 -19.44
C ASN A 132 -29.41 19.31 -19.64
N GLU A 133 -29.09 20.02 -20.71
CA GLU A 133 -29.90 21.13 -21.22
C GLU A 133 -31.23 20.54 -21.68
N LEU A 134 -32.19 20.47 -20.76
CA LEU A 134 -33.58 20.24 -21.08
C LEU A 134 -34.14 21.52 -21.74
N LEU A 135 -34.21 21.47 -23.06
CA LEU A 135 -35.20 22.19 -23.87
C LEU A 135 -36.06 21.15 -24.60
#